data_AF-A0A9W9TPW2-F1
#
_entry.id   AF-A0A9W9TPW2-F1
#
_cell.length_a   1.000
_cell.length_b   1.000
_cell.length_c   1.000
_cell.angle_alpha   90.00
_cell.angle_beta   90.00
_cell.angle_gamma   90.00
#
_symmetry.space_group_name_H-M   'P 1'
#
loop_
_entity.id
_entity.type
_entity.pdbx_description
1 polymer ?
#
loop_
_entity_poly.entity_id
_entity_poly.type
_entity_poly.pdbx_seq_one_letter_code
_entity_poly.pdbx_strand_id
1 'polypeptide(L)'
;MAPSNTPQNERSAHNNVEKRKLRNRLAQRAFRRRQADHLRELRNQASSKNEPQDETIRKLREENSRLRKTLIDVQSKLARMTANMQALSEAVSQSTEGPTRDTEDPILNHDGVDLSLSQILTEFESGALEDDVVIDHDSHAAALAKSPMKTPSGICLDLPEKSQDNSISVVTPRSESISERISNLAQEIPSIWSFEYQMGTDPYTRALSSMQSPRMRPDRSWTETNSPFSDHIQTLRMTLKNKVDLNKPATGPAMLLPDVMKWYAKTRFYHIVNLTAWQINPCTKTYNSIHPQYRPTKLQLQNPYPSVIDWIPFPSIRDRLIQLHSANPQIDQIFCDTVSSYVVETWMSELIMGAPSIKAYIRVTDIIANFDSQVHEDPADLMTALPAPDVATIFNSPVCSRAVFNKLNMSCGVSIYKIDPSFFGSYPELYDHNYDIAAQGIPLRPDVQCRLTCPKPLDTQTFQTYRNFVDFSYDSPIWKTWTST
;
A
#
# COMPACT_ATOMS: atom_id res chain seq x y z
N MET A 1 4.47 33.08 -57.56
CA MET A 1 5.08 31.74 -57.48
C MET A 1 5.30 31.40 -56.02
N ALA A 2 4.51 30.47 -55.47
CA ALA A 2 4.74 29.85 -54.17
C ALA A 2 4.42 28.35 -54.34
N PRO A 3 5.34 27.43 -54.00
CA PRO A 3 5.10 26.01 -54.21
C PRO A 3 4.34 25.41 -53.02
N SER A 4 3.34 24.59 -53.35
CA SER A 4 2.51 23.80 -52.42
C SER A 4 3.30 22.58 -51.93
N ASN A 5 3.49 22.45 -50.62
CA ASN A 5 4.25 21.38 -49.98
C ASN A 5 3.39 20.65 -48.92
N THR A 6 2.29 20.01 -49.36
CA THR A 6 1.27 19.42 -48.47
C THR A 6 1.13 17.88 -48.47
N PRO A 7 1.56 17.07 -49.45
CA PRO A 7 1.24 15.63 -49.44
C PRO A 7 2.22 14.72 -48.66
N GLN A 8 3.41 15.20 -48.27
CA GLN A 8 4.40 14.35 -47.56
C GLN A 8 4.19 14.31 -46.03
N ASN A 9 3.59 15.35 -45.44
CA ASN A 9 3.46 15.48 -43.99
C ASN A 9 2.38 14.53 -43.41
N GLU A 10 1.28 14.31 -44.14
CA GLU A 10 0.16 13.46 -43.70
C GLU A 10 0.51 11.97 -43.71
N ARG A 11 1.31 11.50 -44.69
CA ARG A 11 1.79 10.11 -44.74
C ARG A 11 2.77 9.78 -43.60
N SER A 12 3.58 10.75 -43.17
CA SER A 12 4.48 10.60 -42.02
C SER A 12 3.71 10.52 -40.70
N ALA A 13 2.69 11.38 -40.54
CA ALA A 13 1.83 11.38 -39.36
C ALA A 13 1.03 10.07 -39.22
N HIS A 14 0.47 9.55 -40.32
CA HIS A 14 -0.27 8.29 -40.30
C HIS A 14 0.62 7.08 -39.95
N ASN A 15 1.84 7.03 -40.49
CA ASN A 15 2.83 5.98 -40.15
C ASN A 15 3.25 6.02 -38.67
N ASN A 16 3.33 7.21 -38.05
CA ASN A 16 3.65 7.33 -36.63
C ASN A 16 2.49 6.86 -35.73
N VAL A 17 1.25 7.11 -36.13
CA VAL A 17 0.05 6.63 -35.41
C VAL A 17 -0.02 5.10 -35.43
N GLU A 18 0.24 4.48 -36.59
CA GLU A 18 0.24 3.01 -36.72
C GLU A 18 1.40 2.35 -35.94
N LYS A 19 2.60 2.96 -35.95
CA LYS A 19 3.71 2.53 -35.08
C LYS A 19 3.37 2.62 -33.60
N ARG A 20 2.64 3.65 -33.17
CA ARG A 20 2.19 3.82 -31.78
C ARG A 20 1.17 2.75 -31.39
N LYS A 21 0.20 2.45 -32.26
CA LYS A 21 -0.79 1.38 -32.03
C LYS A 21 -0.13 0.01 -31.92
N LEU A 22 0.83 -0.30 -32.79
CA LEU A 22 1.57 -1.56 -32.75
C LEU A 22 2.38 -1.70 -31.44
N ARG A 23 3.06 -0.63 -31.02
CA ARG A 23 3.80 -0.59 -29.76
C ARG A 23 2.90 -0.79 -28.55
N ASN A 24 1.74 -0.14 -28.50
CA ASN A 24 0.77 -0.34 -27.43
C ASN A 24 0.25 -1.78 -27.41
N ARG A 25 -0.04 -2.38 -28.57
CA ARG A 25 -0.50 -3.77 -28.65
C ARG A 25 0.56 -4.77 -28.15
N LEU A 26 1.83 -4.53 -28.49
CA LEU A 26 2.95 -5.35 -28.01
C LEU A 26 3.20 -5.16 -26.51
N ALA A 27 3.15 -3.92 -26.02
CA ALA A 27 3.28 -3.62 -24.60
C ALA A 27 2.17 -4.28 -23.78
N GLN A 28 0.93 -4.24 -24.26
CA GLN A 28 -0.21 -4.87 -23.58
C GLN A 28 -0.12 -6.40 -23.59
N ARG A 29 0.37 -7.00 -24.68
CA ARG A 29 0.64 -8.44 -24.76
C ARG A 29 1.77 -8.85 -23.81
N ALA A 30 2.83 -8.05 -23.72
CA ALA A 30 3.94 -8.29 -22.80
C ALA A 30 3.49 -8.14 -21.33
N PHE A 31 2.66 -7.14 -21.03
CA PHE A 31 2.08 -6.93 -19.70
C PHE A 31 1.22 -8.12 -19.27
N ARG A 32 0.29 -8.56 -20.13
CA ARG A 32 -0.56 -9.73 -19.85
C ARG A 32 0.26 -11.00 -19.65
N ARG A 33 1.33 -11.19 -20.44
CA ARG A 33 2.25 -12.32 -20.29
C ARG A 33 2.98 -12.29 -18.95
N ARG A 34 3.53 -11.13 -18.56
CA ARG A 34 4.23 -10.96 -17.28
C ARG A 34 3.30 -11.12 -16.09
N GLN A 35 2.06 -10.63 -16.19
CA GLN A 35 1.04 -10.81 -15.17
C GLN A 35 0.67 -12.29 -14.99
N ALA A 36 0.56 -13.04 -16.09
CA ALA A 36 0.33 -14.48 -16.05
C ALA A 36 1.51 -15.25 -15.45
N ASP A 37 2.75 -14.87 -15.81
CA ASP A 37 3.96 -15.49 -15.26
C ASP A 37 4.11 -15.19 -13.75
N HIS A 38 3.82 -13.96 -13.31
CA HIS A 38 3.82 -13.57 -11.90
C HIS A 38 2.71 -14.27 -11.10
N LEU A 39 1.52 -14.42 -11.67
CA LEU A 39 0.44 -15.21 -11.06
C LEU A 39 0.81 -16.69 -10.90
N ARG A 40 1.52 -17.27 -11.87
CA ARG A 40 2.03 -18.64 -11.78
C ARG A 40 3.09 -18.76 -10.69
N GLU A 41 4.00 -17.80 -10.60
CA GLU A 41 5.05 -17.79 -9.58
C GLU A 41 4.48 -17.58 -8.16
N LEU A 42 3.51 -16.68 -8.00
CA LEU A 42 2.78 -16.51 -6.75
C LEU A 42 1.99 -17.76 -6.36
N ARG A 43 1.36 -18.45 -7.32
CA ARG A 43 0.70 -19.74 -7.05
C ARG A 43 1.70 -20.78 -6.59
N ASN A 44 2.83 -20.91 -7.28
CA ASN A 44 3.87 -21.88 -6.90
C ASN A 44 4.47 -21.57 -5.52
N GLN A 45 4.67 -20.28 -5.20
CA GLN A 45 5.13 -19.85 -3.88
C GLN A 45 4.07 -20.01 -2.79
N ALA A 46 2.78 -19.85 -3.11
CA ALA A 46 1.68 -20.12 -2.20
C ALA A 46 1.53 -21.62 -1.93
N SER A 47 1.62 -22.47 -2.96
CA SER A 47 1.61 -23.93 -2.82
C SER A 47 2.81 -24.44 -2.00
N SER A 48 4.01 -23.87 -2.18
CA SER A 48 5.18 -24.29 -1.41
C SER A 48 5.22 -23.76 0.03
N LYS A 49 4.61 -22.60 0.30
CA LYS A 49 4.46 -22.07 1.68
C LYS A 49 3.28 -22.67 2.44
N ASN A 50 2.24 -23.14 1.74
CA ASN A 50 1.05 -23.72 2.36
C ASN A 50 1.23 -25.18 2.78
N GLU A 51 2.19 -25.92 2.24
CA GLU A 51 2.45 -27.32 2.62
C GLU A 51 2.59 -27.55 4.16
N PRO A 52 3.36 -26.74 4.92
CA PRO A 52 3.39 -26.84 6.38
C PRO A 52 2.18 -26.23 7.10
N GLN A 53 1.45 -25.29 6.47
CA GLN A 53 0.23 -24.70 7.03
C GLN A 53 -0.98 -25.61 6.86
N ASP A 54 -1.09 -26.35 5.76
CA ASP A 54 -2.13 -27.35 5.50
C ASP A 54 -2.03 -28.50 6.49
N GLU A 55 -0.82 -28.94 6.82
CA GLU A 55 -0.59 -29.93 7.89
C GLU A 55 -1.03 -29.40 9.27
N THR A 56 -0.78 -28.11 9.53
CA THR A 56 -1.20 -27.45 10.78
C THR A 56 -2.72 -27.27 10.83
N ILE A 57 -3.34 -26.87 9.72
CA ILE A 57 -4.80 -26.73 9.57
C ILE A 57 -5.47 -28.11 9.73
N ARG A 58 -4.87 -29.18 9.20
CA ARG A 58 -5.37 -30.55 9.36
C ARG A 58 -5.40 -30.97 10.82
N LYS A 59 -4.29 -30.77 11.55
CA LYS A 59 -4.21 -31.05 13.00
C LYS A 59 -5.21 -30.22 13.81
N LEU A 60 -5.34 -28.93 13.49
CA LEU A 60 -6.30 -28.05 14.16
C LEU A 60 -7.75 -28.46 13.87
N ARG A 61 -8.06 -28.96 12.67
CA ARG A 61 -9.39 -29.49 12.32
C ARG A 61 -9.70 -30.79 13.05
N GLU A 62 -8.74 -31.71 13.16
CA GLU A 62 -8.88 -32.94 13.96
C GLU A 62 -9.10 -32.62 15.43
N GLU A 63 -8.35 -31.67 15.99
CA GLU A 63 -8.51 -31.24 17.37
C GLU A 63 -9.87 -30.58 17.60
N ASN A 64 -10.32 -29.69 16.70
CA ASN A 64 -11.63 -29.05 16.80
C ASN A 64 -12.78 -30.07 16.71
N SER A 65 -12.65 -31.08 15.84
CA SER A 65 -13.59 -32.19 15.74
C SER A 65 -13.66 -32.99 17.05
N ARG A 66 -12.50 -33.31 17.64
CA ARG A 66 -12.42 -34.00 18.93
C ARG A 66 -13.07 -33.18 20.06
N LEU A 67 -12.79 -31.88 20.12
CA LEU A 67 -13.35 -30.98 21.12
C LEU A 67 -14.87 -30.86 21.00
N ARG A 68 -15.41 -30.76 19.79
CA ARG A 68 -16.87 -30.76 19.54
C ARG A 68 -17.52 -32.05 20.02
N LYS A 69 -16.89 -33.20 19.77
CA LYS A 69 -17.38 -34.50 20.25
C LYS A 69 -17.40 -34.57 21.78
N THR A 70 -16.37 -34.05 22.46
CA THR A 70 -16.34 -34.00 23.93
C THR A 70 -17.39 -33.04 24.50
N LEU A 71 -17.65 -31.92 23.82
CA LEU A 71 -18.67 -30.95 24.23
C LEU A 71 -20.07 -31.58 24.20
N ILE A 72 -20.39 -32.29 23.12
CA ILE A 72 -21.67 -33.00 22.96
C ILE A 72 -21.83 -34.08 24.04
N ASP A 73 -20.78 -34.84 24.33
CA ASP A 73 -20.83 -35.86 25.39
C ASP A 73 -21.07 -35.24 26.78
N VAL A 74 -20.37 -34.16 27.12
CA VAL A 74 -20.57 -33.42 28.38
C VAL A 74 -21.97 -32.83 28.46
N GLN A 75 -22.48 -32.25 27.37
CA GLN A 75 -23.83 -31.69 27.32
C GLN A 75 -24.90 -32.78 27.51
N SER A 76 -24.71 -33.95 26.91
CA SER A 76 -25.61 -35.11 27.11
C SER A 76 -25.59 -35.62 28.56
N LYS A 77 -24.43 -35.56 29.22
CA LYS A 77 -24.27 -35.95 30.62
C LYS A 77 -24.94 -34.94 31.55
N LEU A 78 -24.78 -33.65 31.28
CA LEU A 78 -25.46 -32.58 32.02
C LEU A 78 -26.98 -32.65 31.85
N ALA A 79 -27.48 -32.87 30.64
CA ALA A 79 -28.92 -33.03 30.40
C ALA A 79 -29.51 -34.20 31.20
N ARG A 80 -28.82 -35.34 31.23
CA ARG A 80 -29.21 -36.49 32.06
C ARG A 80 -29.18 -36.18 33.56
N MET A 81 -28.16 -35.46 34.02
CA MET A 81 -28.05 -35.08 35.42
C MET A 81 -29.16 -34.09 35.84
N THR A 82 -29.51 -33.15 34.96
CA THR A 82 -30.63 -32.23 35.16
C THR A 82 -31.97 -32.96 35.20
N ALA A 83 -32.20 -33.90 34.29
CA ALA A 83 -33.42 -34.73 34.31
C ALA A 83 -33.51 -35.57 35.60
N ASN A 84 -32.40 -36.16 36.06
CA ASN A 84 -32.37 -36.88 37.32
C ASN A 84 -32.61 -35.97 38.53
N MET A 85 -32.08 -34.75 38.54
CA MET A 85 -32.36 -33.77 39.60
C MET A 85 -33.81 -33.32 39.60
N GLN A 86 -34.42 -33.14 38.43
CA GLN A 86 -35.85 -32.81 38.32
C GLN A 86 -36.72 -33.96 38.81
N ALA A 87 -36.44 -35.21 38.39
CA ALA A 87 -37.18 -36.38 38.87
C ALA A 87 -37.03 -36.61 40.38
N LEU A 88 -35.83 -36.38 40.93
CA LEU A 88 -35.60 -36.41 42.38
C LEU A 88 -36.34 -35.28 43.10
N SER A 89 -36.36 -34.07 42.53
CA SER A 89 -37.13 -32.94 43.07
C SER A 89 -38.62 -33.25 43.08
N GLU A 90 -39.13 -33.87 42.02
CA GLU A 90 -40.55 -34.23 41.87
C GLU A 90 -40.93 -35.36 42.83
N ALA A 91 -40.07 -36.38 43.00
CA ALA A 91 -40.25 -37.44 43.98
C ALA A 91 -40.21 -36.91 45.42
N VAL A 92 -39.34 -35.93 45.72
CA VAL A 92 -39.29 -35.26 47.03
C VAL A 92 -40.56 -34.44 47.26
N SER A 93 -41.05 -33.71 46.26
CA SER A 93 -42.33 -32.98 46.32
C SER A 93 -43.54 -33.90 46.53
N GLN A 94 -43.59 -35.05 45.84
CA GLN A 94 -44.65 -36.06 46.03
C GLN A 94 -44.57 -36.74 47.40
N SER A 95 -43.38 -36.88 47.99
CA SER A 95 -43.22 -37.43 49.33
C SER A 95 -43.60 -36.47 50.46
N THR A 96 -43.71 -35.16 50.16
CA THR A 96 -44.12 -34.13 51.13
C THR A 96 -45.63 -33.85 51.16
N GLU A 97 -46.41 -34.41 50.22
CA GLU A 97 -47.87 -34.29 50.20
C GLU A 97 -48.51 -35.58 50.73
N GLY A 98 -49.04 -35.52 51.97
CA GLY A 98 -49.81 -36.58 52.60
C GLY A 98 -51.22 -36.77 51.98
N PRO A 99 -51.89 -37.91 52.24
CA PRO A 99 -52.89 -38.46 51.31
C PRO A 99 -54.32 -38.03 51.61
N THR A 100 -55.07 -37.66 50.56
CA THR A 100 -56.53 -37.81 50.50
C THR A 100 -56.99 -38.16 49.07
N ARG A 101 -57.35 -39.44 48.86
CA ARG A 101 -58.61 -39.97 48.29
C ARG A 101 -59.54 -38.94 47.59
N ASP A 102 -60.16 -39.16 46.42
CA ASP A 102 -60.67 -40.37 45.75
C ASP A 102 -60.96 -40.08 44.24
N THR A 103 -60.84 -41.13 43.41
CA THR A 103 -61.55 -41.46 42.14
C THR A 103 -61.93 -40.38 41.12
N GLU A 104 -61.36 -40.47 39.91
CA GLU A 104 -62.05 -40.71 38.61
C GLU A 104 -61.11 -40.37 37.43
N ASP A 105 -60.75 -41.36 36.63
CA ASP A 105 -60.34 -41.18 35.22
C ASP A 105 -61.63 -41.06 34.38
N PRO A 106 -61.73 -40.19 33.34
CA PRO A 106 -60.99 -40.45 32.10
C PRO A 106 -60.60 -39.23 31.24
N ILE A 107 -59.50 -39.41 30.48
CA ILE A 107 -59.21 -38.95 29.10
C ILE A 107 -59.60 -37.49 28.75
N LEU A 108 -58.59 -36.62 28.54
CA LEU A 108 -58.40 -35.80 27.32
C LEU A 108 -57.22 -34.81 27.48
N ASN A 109 -56.29 -34.89 26.52
CA ASN A 109 -55.51 -33.82 25.90
C ASN A 109 -54.78 -32.79 26.78
N HIS A 110 -53.45 -32.89 26.79
CA HIS A 110 -52.60 -31.69 26.80
C HIS A 110 -51.54 -31.81 25.70
N ASP A 111 -51.92 -31.37 24.50
CA ASP A 111 -50.98 -30.91 23.49
C ASP A 111 -50.24 -29.66 23.97
N GLY A 112 -48.98 -29.51 23.56
CA GLY A 112 -48.10 -28.37 23.84
C GLY A 112 -47.23 -28.65 25.07
N VAL A 113 -45.94 -28.92 24.96
CA VAL A 113 -44.93 -28.16 24.21
C VAL A 113 -43.85 -29.12 23.70
N ASP A 114 -43.98 -29.57 22.45
CA ASP A 114 -42.92 -30.27 21.72
C ASP A 114 -42.57 -29.49 20.45
N LEU A 115 -41.92 -28.34 20.63
CA LEU A 115 -41.43 -27.48 19.54
C LEU A 115 -40.16 -26.76 20.00
N SER A 116 -38.99 -27.39 19.79
CA SER A 116 -37.72 -26.73 19.40
C SER A 116 -36.46 -27.53 19.79
N LEU A 117 -36.38 -28.82 19.45
CA LEU A 117 -35.07 -29.52 19.47
C LEU A 117 -34.83 -30.40 18.23
N SER A 118 -35.88 -30.83 17.53
CA SER A 118 -35.76 -31.53 16.24
C SER A 118 -35.26 -30.62 15.11
N GLN A 119 -35.57 -29.32 15.13
CA GLN A 119 -35.08 -28.35 14.14
C GLN A 119 -33.60 -27.96 14.31
N ILE A 120 -33.05 -28.08 15.52
CA ILE A 120 -31.62 -27.77 15.77
C ILE A 120 -30.72 -28.96 15.37
N LEU A 121 -31.27 -30.17 15.31
CA LEU A 121 -30.53 -31.38 14.94
C LEU A 121 -30.38 -31.57 13.41
N THR A 122 -31.27 -30.99 12.60
CA THR A 122 -31.17 -31.06 11.12
C THR A 122 -30.23 -30.03 10.47
N GLU A 123 -29.89 -28.94 11.16
CA GLU A 123 -28.98 -27.91 10.60
C GLU A 123 -27.49 -28.17 10.89
N PHE A 124 -27.17 -29.17 11.72
CA PHE A 124 -25.78 -29.52 12.02
C PHE A 124 -25.23 -30.72 11.24
N GLU A 125 -26.06 -31.38 10.42
CA GLU A 125 -25.67 -32.60 9.67
C GLU A 125 -25.39 -32.36 8.17
N SER A 126 -25.67 -31.16 7.60
CA SER A 126 -25.27 -30.83 6.22
C SER A 126 -24.02 -29.96 6.19
N GLY A 127 -22.83 -30.58 6.19
CA GLY A 127 -21.59 -29.82 6.03
C GLY A 127 -20.30 -30.61 6.15
N ALA A 128 -20.26 -31.85 5.63
CA ALA A 128 -19.00 -32.57 5.44
C ALA A 128 -18.93 -33.23 4.05
N LEU A 129 -18.10 -32.60 3.19
CA LEU A 129 -17.14 -33.17 2.24
C LEU A 129 -17.60 -34.07 1.08
N GLU A 130 -17.44 -33.56 -0.15
CA GLU A 130 -16.86 -34.23 -1.34
C GLU A 130 -16.36 -33.11 -2.28
N ASP A 131 -15.38 -33.23 -3.17
CA ASP A 131 -14.10 -33.96 -3.26
C ASP A 131 -13.35 -33.25 -4.41
N ASP A 132 -12.04 -33.03 -4.30
CA ASP A 132 -11.24 -32.43 -5.39
C ASP A 132 -11.12 -33.44 -6.54
N VAL A 133 -11.77 -33.17 -7.67
CA VAL A 133 -11.51 -33.90 -8.92
C VAL A 133 -10.26 -33.32 -9.58
N VAL A 134 -9.14 -34.01 -9.37
CA VAL A 134 -7.93 -33.94 -10.19
C VAL A 134 -8.23 -34.60 -11.54
N ILE A 135 -8.14 -33.85 -12.64
CA ILE A 135 -7.98 -34.42 -13.98
C ILE A 135 -6.66 -33.92 -14.55
N ASP A 136 -5.69 -34.83 -14.53
CA ASP A 136 -4.49 -34.81 -15.36
C ASP A 136 -4.88 -35.20 -16.79
N HIS A 137 -4.39 -34.47 -17.79
CA HIS A 137 -4.24 -35.03 -19.13
C HIS A 137 -3.24 -34.22 -19.95
N ASP A 138 -2.02 -34.75 -20.04
CA ASP A 138 -1.05 -34.43 -21.09
C ASP A 138 -1.25 -35.31 -22.34
N SER A 139 -1.04 -34.70 -23.50
CA SER A 139 -0.59 -35.27 -24.80
C SER A 139 -1.50 -36.21 -25.63
N HIS A 140 -1.93 -35.76 -26.83
CA HIS A 140 -1.38 -36.17 -28.13
C HIS A 140 -2.17 -35.64 -29.36
N ALA A 141 -1.42 -34.98 -30.25
CA ALA A 141 -1.42 -34.99 -31.72
C ALA A 141 -2.69 -35.30 -32.59
N ALA A 142 -2.89 -34.39 -33.55
CA ALA A 142 -3.11 -34.61 -35.00
C ALA A 142 -4.53 -34.64 -35.61
N ALA A 143 -4.78 -33.59 -36.43
CA ALA A 143 -5.16 -33.62 -37.85
C ALA A 143 -6.63 -33.32 -38.28
N LEU A 144 -6.69 -32.42 -39.28
CA LEU A 144 -7.71 -32.21 -40.35
C LEU A 144 -9.10 -31.66 -39.93
N ALA A 145 -9.79 -30.75 -40.63
CA ALA A 145 -9.53 -29.86 -41.77
C ALA A 145 -10.76 -28.93 -42.00
N LYS A 146 -10.55 -27.79 -42.70
CA LYS A 146 -11.50 -27.03 -43.57
C LYS A 146 -12.60 -26.11 -42.95
N SER A 147 -12.28 -24.80 -42.97
CA SER A 147 -12.99 -23.58 -43.50
C SER A 147 -14.34 -23.71 -44.26
N PRO A 148 -15.05 -22.62 -44.69
CA PRO A 148 -15.00 -21.17 -44.33
C PRO A 148 -16.37 -20.42 -44.17
N MET A 149 -16.27 -19.17 -43.67
CA MET A 149 -16.99 -17.91 -44.01
C MET A 149 -18.48 -17.87 -44.46
N LYS A 150 -19.24 -16.92 -43.88
CA LYS A 150 -19.83 -15.76 -44.62
C LYS A 150 -20.55 -14.76 -43.68
N THR A 151 -20.21 -13.48 -43.82
CA THR A 151 -21.13 -12.34 -43.61
C THR A 151 -22.07 -12.22 -44.83
N PRO A 152 -23.19 -11.46 -44.76
CA PRO A 152 -23.11 -10.06 -45.19
C PRO A 152 -24.03 -9.06 -44.46
N SER A 153 -23.63 -7.81 -44.66
CA SER A 153 -24.21 -6.48 -44.44
C SER A 153 -25.69 -6.24 -44.86
N GLY A 154 -26.33 -5.26 -44.22
CA GLY A 154 -26.84 -4.06 -44.94
C GLY A 154 -28.33 -3.68 -44.87
N ILE A 155 -28.57 -2.38 -44.58
CA ILE A 155 -29.65 -1.47 -45.08
C ILE A 155 -31.02 -1.62 -44.35
N CYS A 156 -31.64 -0.64 -43.64
CA CYS A 156 -31.97 0.80 -43.75
C CYS A 156 -33.40 1.08 -44.30
N LEU A 157 -34.14 1.97 -43.59
CA LEU A 157 -35.33 2.78 -43.98
C LEU A 157 -36.72 2.10 -44.06
N ASP A 158 -37.68 2.46 -43.20
CA ASP A 158 -38.65 3.58 -43.42
C ASP A 158 -39.83 3.58 -42.41
N LEU A 159 -40.20 4.78 -41.94
CA LEU A 159 -41.51 5.19 -41.36
C LEU A 159 -42.44 5.62 -42.56
N PRO A 160 -43.74 6.01 -42.42
CA PRO A 160 -44.56 6.36 -41.23
C PRO A 160 -46.04 5.86 -41.25
N GLU A 161 -46.81 6.17 -40.20
CA GLU A 161 -48.13 6.87 -40.19
C GLU A 161 -49.19 6.41 -39.16
N LYS A 162 -49.49 7.36 -38.25
CA LYS A 162 -50.71 7.73 -37.50
C LYS A 162 -51.92 6.77 -37.42
N SER A 163 -52.38 6.56 -36.18
CA SER A 163 -53.70 7.03 -35.71
C SER A 163 -53.77 7.03 -34.17
N GLN A 164 -54.31 8.11 -33.60
CA GLN A 164 -54.69 8.24 -32.20
C GLN A 164 -55.82 7.27 -31.87
N ASP A 165 -55.80 6.67 -30.67
CA ASP A 165 -56.97 6.71 -29.77
C ASP A 165 -56.60 6.32 -28.34
N ASN A 166 -57.17 7.09 -27.42
CA ASN A 166 -57.04 7.03 -25.97
C ASN A 166 -57.88 5.86 -25.43
N SER A 167 -57.27 4.87 -24.80
CA SER A 167 -57.97 4.05 -23.80
C SER A 167 -57.02 3.46 -22.77
N ILE A 168 -57.32 3.79 -21.52
CA ILE A 168 -56.74 3.36 -20.26
C ILE A 168 -56.40 1.86 -20.29
N SER A 169 -55.11 1.52 -20.10
CA SER A 169 -54.69 0.15 -19.83
C SER A 169 -53.69 0.10 -18.67
N VAL A 170 -54.12 -0.63 -17.65
CA VAL A 170 -53.38 -1.29 -16.56
C VAL A 170 -51.86 -1.33 -16.77
N VAL A 171 -51.12 -0.67 -15.88
CA VAL A 171 -49.66 -0.80 -15.78
C VAL A 171 -49.33 -2.21 -15.28
N THR A 172 -49.17 -3.15 -16.20
CA THR A 172 -48.33 -4.33 -15.98
C THR A 172 -46.87 -3.87 -15.93
N PRO A 173 -46.06 -4.24 -14.91
CA PRO A 173 -44.66 -3.93 -14.89
C PRO A 173 -43.98 -4.70 -16.04
N ARG A 174 -43.56 -3.95 -17.06
CA ARG A 174 -42.78 -4.46 -18.18
C ARG A 174 -41.51 -5.07 -17.60
N SER A 175 -41.23 -6.33 -17.91
CA SER A 175 -40.00 -7.00 -17.53
C SER A 175 -38.83 -6.28 -18.20
N GLU A 176 -38.25 -5.32 -17.51
CA GLU A 176 -36.92 -4.82 -17.82
C GLU A 176 -36.02 -6.04 -17.90
N SER A 177 -35.38 -6.22 -19.04
CA SER A 177 -34.39 -7.28 -19.20
C SER A 177 -33.35 -7.11 -18.10
N ILE A 178 -33.01 -8.20 -17.42
CA ILE A 178 -31.89 -8.23 -16.46
C ILE A 178 -30.64 -7.58 -17.09
N SER A 179 -30.48 -7.67 -18.41
CA SER A 179 -29.41 -7.02 -19.15
C SER A 179 -29.46 -5.48 -19.10
N GLU A 180 -30.62 -4.85 -19.16
CA GLU A 180 -30.76 -3.38 -19.06
C GLU A 180 -30.52 -2.91 -17.62
N ARG A 181 -30.97 -3.67 -16.62
CA ARG A 181 -30.64 -3.41 -15.21
C ARG A 181 -29.14 -3.56 -14.94
N ILE A 182 -28.49 -4.57 -15.49
CA ILE A 182 -27.04 -4.75 -15.34
C ILE A 182 -26.28 -3.63 -16.04
N SER A 183 -26.72 -3.17 -17.22
CA SER A 183 -26.08 -2.07 -17.94
C SER A 183 -26.24 -0.72 -17.21
N ASN A 184 -27.40 -0.44 -16.62
CA ASN A 184 -27.62 0.76 -15.81
C ASN A 184 -26.87 0.68 -14.47
N LEU A 185 -26.84 -0.49 -13.83
CA LEU A 185 -26.06 -0.71 -12.61
C LEU A 185 -24.55 -0.59 -12.88
N ALA A 186 -24.06 -1.03 -14.05
CA ALA A 186 -22.66 -0.87 -14.43
C ALA A 186 -22.27 0.59 -14.74
N GLN A 187 -23.24 1.44 -15.08
CA GLN A 187 -23.04 2.90 -15.22
C GLN A 187 -23.17 3.64 -13.88
N GLU A 188 -23.97 3.12 -12.94
CA GLU A 188 -24.20 3.71 -11.61
C GLU A 188 -23.27 3.20 -10.51
N ILE A 189 -22.60 2.06 -10.70
CA ILE A 189 -21.54 1.63 -9.81
C ILE A 189 -20.36 2.59 -10.04
N PRO A 190 -19.97 3.42 -9.04
CA PRO A 190 -18.71 4.16 -9.10
C PRO A 190 -17.60 3.15 -9.37
N SER A 191 -16.41 3.56 -9.76
CA SER A 191 -15.29 2.64 -9.97
C SER A 191 -14.85 1.95 -8.66
N ILE A 192 -15.68 1.11 -8.03
CA ILE A 192 -15.52 0.36 -6.77
C ILE A 192 -14.31 -0.61 -6.88
N TRP A 193 -13.83 -0.83 -8.10
CA TRP A 193 -12.68 -1.65 -8.41
C TRP A 193 -11.50 -0.86 -9.02
N SER A 194 -11.55 0.48 -9.04
CA SER A 194 -10.36 1.25 -9.42
C SER A 194 -9.30 1.12 -8.33
N PHE A 195 -8.05 1.21 -8.76
CA PHE A 195 -6.91 1.23 -7.85
C PHE A 195 -7.04 2.36 -6.81
N GLU A 196 -7.44 3.55 -7.26
CA GLU A 196 -7.70 4.71 -6.41
C GLU A 196 -8.80 4.44 -5.37
N TYR A 197 -9.89 3.75 -5.76
CA TYR A 197 -10.95 3.41 -4.82
C TYR A 197 -10.48 2.43 -3.73
N GLN A 198 -9.53 1.55 -4.03
CA GLN A 198 -9.04 0.56 -3.07
C GLN A 198 -7.89 1.09 -2.20
N MET A 199 -7.01 1.90 -2.78
CA MET A 199 -5.71 2.26 -2.20
C MET A 199 -5.55 3.76 -1.96
N GLY A 200 -6.53 4.59 -2.35
CA GLY A 200 -6.47 6.03 -2.27
C GLY A 200 -6.85 6.61 -0.90
N THR A 201 -7.28 7.88 -0.93
CA THR A 201 -7.54 8.68 0.29
C THR A 201 -8.78 8.20 1.06
N ASP A 202 -9.87 7.85 0.39
CA ASP A 202 -11.13 7.49 1.08
C ASP A 202 -11.00 6.22 1.93
N PRO A 203 -10.41 5.11 1.44
CA PRO A 203 -10.15 3.93 2.27
C PRO A 203 -9.22 4.23 3.43
N TYR A 204 -8.20 5.06 3.21
CA TYR A 204 -7.26 5.44 4.26
C TYR A 204 -7.97 6.20 5.38
N THR A 205 -8.81 7.18 5.02
CA THR A 205 -9.62 7.95 5.96
C THR A 205 -10.55 7.03 6.77
N ARG A 206 -11.25 6.12 6.09
CA ARG A 206 -12.16 5.15 6.73
C ARG A 206 -11.41 4.23 7.69
N ALA A 207 -10.24 3.73 7.29
CA ALA A 207 -9.39 2.91 8.14
C ALA A 207 -8.92 3.69 9.37
N LEU A 208 -8.46 4.92 9.19
CA LEU A 208 -7.99 5.78 10.29
C LEU A 208 -9.11 6.06 11.30
N SER A 209 -10.33 6.39 10.84
CA SER A 209 -11.49 6.58 11.72
C SER A 209 -11.86 5.33 12.49
N SER A 210 -11.72 4.13 11.90
CA SER A 210 -11.98 2.86 12.59
C SER A 210 -10.96 2.58 13.70
N MET A 211 -9.70 2.93 13.48
CA MET A 211 -8.59 2.70 14.43
C MET A 211 -8.60 3.69 15.61
N GLN A 212 -9.18 4.87 15.43
CA GLN A 212 -9.35 5.87 16.49
C GLN A 212 -10.51 5.54 17.46
N SER A 213 -11.27 4.47 17.21
CA SER A 213 -12.37 4.08 18.12
C SER A 213 -11.79 3.54 19.45
N PRO A 214 -12.10 4.18 20.61
CA PRO A 214 -11.53 3.81 21.90
C PRO A 214 -11.89 2.39 22.37
N ARG A 215 -12.78 1.69 21.66
CA ARG A 215 -13.18 0.31 21.96
C ARG A 215 -12.15 -0.75 21.55
N MET A 216 -11.23 -0.46 20.64
CA MET A 216 -10.34 -1.50 20.11
C MET A 216 -9.04 -1.69 20.89
N ARG A 217 -8.41 -0.65 21.46
CA ARG A 217 -7.10 -0.79 22.14
C ARG A 217 -6.87 0.26 23.24
N PRO A 218 -7.33 0.02 24.48
CA PRO A 218 -7.10 0.94 25.61
C PRO A 218 -5.62 1.04 26.06
N ASP A 219 -4.74 0.16 25.57
CA ASP A 219 -3.34 0.03 25.99
C ASP A 219 -2.33 0.81 25.10
N ARG A 220 -2.71 1.28 23.90
CA ARG A 220 -1.78 1.97 22.99
C ARG A 220 -1.98 3.48 23.01
N SER A 221 -0.91 4.21 23.32
CA SER A 221 -0.89 5.68 23.39
C SER A 221 -0.59 6.39 22.06
N TRP A 222 -0.52 5.64 20.94
CA TRP A 222 -0.28 6.17 19.60
C TRP A 222 -1.27 5.56 18.60
N THR A 223 -1.43 6.24 17.46
CA THR A 223 -2.22 5.72 16.33
C THR A 223 -1.34 4.84 15.46
N GLU A 224 -1.83 3.65 15.09
CA GLU A 224 -1.17 2.79 14.12
C GLU A 224 -1.82 2.94 12.75
N THR A 225 -0.98 3.21 11.75
CA THR A 225 -1.38 3.35 10.36
C THR A 225 -0.84 2.18 9.53
N ASN A 226 -1.10 2.18 8.23
CA ASN A 226 -0.47 1.27 7.27
C ASN A 226 1.01 1.60 7.01
N SER A 227 1.59 2.56 7.74
CA SER A 227 2.94 3.08 7.55
C SER A 227 3.66 3.17 8.90
N PRO A 228 4.46 2.15 9.27
CA PRO A 228 5.42 2.26 10.36
C PRO A 228 6.20 3.58 10.37
N PHE A 229 6.75 4.03 9.24
CA PHE A 229 7.40 5.34 9.18
C PHE A 229 6.51 6.47 9.69
N SER A 230 5.25 6.53 9.23
CA SER A 230 4.29 7.56 9.65
C SER A 230 4.00 7.50 11.14
N ASP A 231 3.88 6.30 11.72
CA ASP A 231 3.62 6.10 13.15
C ASP A 231 4.78 6.64 14.01
N HIS A 232 6.02 6.35 13.61
CA HIS A 232 7.22 6.90 14.24
C HIS A 232 7.26 8.44 14.12
N ILE A 233 7.01 8.98 12.94
CA ILE A 233 6.99 10.42 12.66
C ILE A 233 5.93 11.13 13.52
N GLN A 234 4.71 10.61 13.54
CA GLN A 234 3.60 11.21 14.29
C GLN A 234 3.85 11.19 15.80
N THR A 235 4.37 10.08 16.33
CA THR A 235 4.74 9.96 17.74
C THR A 235 5.79 11.00 18.15
N LEU A 236 6.85 11.15 17.36
CA LEU A 236 7.88 12.15 17.61
C LEU A 236 7.31 13.57 17.56
N ARG A 237 6.51 13.88 16.53
CA ARG A 237 5.85 15.19 16.38
C ARG A 237 4.94 15.50 17.58
N MET A 238 4.11 14.55 18.00
CA MET A 238 3.21 14.72 19.14
C MET A 238 3.98 14.95 20.45
N THR A 239 5.02 14.15 20.69
CA THR A 239 5.85 14.27 21.91
C THR A 239 6.57 15.61 21.97
N LEU A 240 7.12 16.07 20.83
CA LEU A 240 7.72 17.40 20.72
C LEU A 240 6.70 18.52 20.90
N LYS A 241 5.54 18.44 20.25
CA LYS A 241 4.48 19.45 20.33
C LYS A 241 3.98 19.64 21.75
N ASN A 242 3.83 18.56 22.53
CA ASN A 242 3.40 18.63 23.93
C ASN A 242 4.41 19.31 24.85
N LYS A 243 5.65 19.52 24.39
CA LYS A 243 6.72 20.16 25.16
C LYS A 243 7.05 21.57 24.69
N VAL A 244 6.81 21.89 23.42
CA VAL A 244 7.04 23.24 22.88
C VAL A 244 5.95 24.20 23.37
N ASP A 245 6.19 24.86 24.50
CA ASP A 245 5.50 26.10 24.84
C ASP A 245 5.89 27.19 23.82
N LEU A 246 4.89 27.99 23.42
CA LEU A 246 4.79 28.82 22.21
C LEU A 246 5.92 29.81 21.83
N ASN A 247 7.06 29.90 22.52
CA ASN A 247 7.99 31.03 22.37
C ASN A 247 9.45 30.72 22.03
N LYS A 248 9.85 29.48 21.73
CA LYS A 248 11.25 29.20 21.35
C LYS A 248 11.37 28.25 20.16
N PRO A 249 12.18 28.60 19.13
CA PRO A 249 12.46 27.69 18.03
C PRO A 249 13.30 26.52 18.55
N ALA A 250 12.72 25.32 18.54
CA ALA A 250 13.45 24.09 18.83
C ALA A 250 14.56 23.92 17.77
N THR A 251 15.79 24.19 18.17
CA THR A 251 16.97 23.96 17.34
C THR A 251 17.84 22.93 18.06
N GLY A 252 17.78 21.68 17.57
CA GLY A 252 18.75 20.61 17.85
C GLY A 252 18.21 19.39 18.64
N PRO A 253 18.84 18.20 18.51
CA PRO A 253 19.59 17.65 17.38
C PRO A 253 18.80 16.52 16.70
N ALA A 254 18.97 16.40 15.39
CA ALA A 254 18.65 15.18 14.67
C ALA A 254 19.45 14.01 15.25
N MET A 255 18.78 12.96 15.70
CA MET A 255 19.23 11.57 15.68
C MET A 255 18.39 10.78 16.67
N LEU A 256 17.63 9.81 16.18
CA LEU A 256 17.56 8.44 16.73
C LEU A 256 16.57 7.63 15.85
N LEU A 257 17.13 6.72 15.05
CA LEU A 257 16.46 5.71 14.17
C LEU A 257 15.66 6.31 12.99
N PRO A 258 15.46 5.68 11.80
CA PRO A 258 15.94 4.41 11.18
C PRO A 258 17.05 4.65 10.12
N ASP A 259 17.39 3.68 9.26
CA ASP A 259 18.42 3.84 8.20
C ASP A 259 18.19 5.06 7.29
N VAL A 260 16.94 5.41 7.03
CA VAL A 260 16.54 6.64 6.33
C VAL A 260 17.05 7.91 7.03
N MET A 261 17.09 7.95 8.36
CA MET A 261 17.63 9.09 9.10
C MET A 261 19.16 9.15 9.03
N LYS A 262 19.84 7.99 8.98
CA LYS A 262 21.29 7.97 8.67
C LYS A 262 21.55 8.54 7.29
N TRP A 263 20.71 8.22 6.30
CA TRP A 263 20.78 8.76 4.95
C TRP A 263 20.59 10.29 4.94
N TYR A 264 19.52 10.80 5.57
CA TYR A 264 19.26 12.25 5.66
C TYR A 264 20.36 12.98 6.45
N ALA A 265 20.93 12.37 7.49
CA ALA A 265 22.06 12.92 8.23
C ALA A 265 23.33 12.99 7.38
N LYS A 266 23.69 11.90 6.67
CA LYS A 266 24.85 11.83 5.78
C LYS A 266 24.76 12.82 4.61
N THR A 267 23.56 13.02 4.07
CA THR A 267 23.30 13.97 2.98
C THR A 267 23.08 15.41 3.45
N ARG A 268 23.22 15.70 4.75
CA ARG A 268 23.02 17.03 5.36
C ARG A 268 21.66 17.65 5.00
N PHE A 269 20.63 16.83 5.08
CA PHE A 269 19.33 17.18 4.56
C PHE A 269 18.50 17.98 5.57
N TYR A 270 18.82 19.26 5.72
CA TYR A 270 18.20 20.13 6.73
C TYR A 270 16.74 20.49 6.45
N HIS A 271 16.22 20.21 5.25
CA HIS A 271 14.86 20.60 4.88
C HIS A 271 13.76 19.88 5.67
N ILE A 272 14.00 18.62 6.11
CA ILE A 272 13.06 17.88 6.95
C ILE A 272 12.91 18.54 8.33
N VAL A 273 13.96 19.18 8.83
CA VAL A 273 13.91 19.93 10.11
C VAL A 273 12.98 21.13 9.98
N ASN A 274 13.12 21.94 8.93
CA ASN A 274 12.25 23.10 8.69
C ASN A 274 10.79 22.67 8.45
N LEU A 275 10.58 21.58 7.69
CA LEU A 275 9.26 21.00 7.48
C LEU A 275 8.62 20.56 8.80
N THR A 276 9.37 19.83 9.64
CA THR A 276 8.90 19.37 10.95
C THR A 276 8.60 20.54 11.88
N ALA A 277 9.43 21.59 11.88
CA ALA A 277 9.20 22.80 12.66
C ALA A 277 7.89 23.50 12.28
N TRP A 278 7.59 23.59 10.98
CA TRP A 278 6.30 24.11 10.52
C TRP A 278 5.12 23.20 10.90
N GLN A 279 5.28 21.87 10.82
CA GLN A 279 4.21 20.94 11.20
C GLN A 279 3.89 20.96 12.71
N ILE A 280 4.88 21.28 13.54
CA ILE A 280 4.70 21.46 15.00
C ILE A 280 4.08 22.84 15.30
N ASN A 281 4.60 23.90 14.67
CA ASN A 281 4.14 25.28 14.85
C ASN A 281 3.87 25.98 13.50
N PRO A 282 2.67 25.80 12.93
CA PRO A 282 2.33 26.40 11.64
C PRO A 282 2.16 27.93 11.75
N CYS A 283 3.13 28.69 11.23
CA CYS A 283 3.04 30.14 11.11
C CYS A 283 3.80 30.64 9.87
N THR A 284 3.62 31.91 9.51
CA THR A 284 4.27 32.51 8.33
C THR A 284 5.79 32.37 8.37
N LYS A 285 6.40 32.51 9.56
CA LYS A 285 7.85 32.40 9.74
C LYS A 285 8.36 30.97 9.45
N THR A 286 7.72 29.96 10.05
CA THR A 286 8.10 28.55 9.86
C THR A 286 7.74 28.05 8.47
N TYR A 287 6.69 28.58 7.84
CA TYR A 287 6.34 28.26 6.45
C TYR A 287 7.37 28.81 5.46
N ASN A 288 7.82 30.06 5.66
CA ASN A 288 8.80 30.70 4.77
C ASN A 288 10.19 30.05 4.82
N SER A 289 10.53 29.30 5.89
CA SER A 289 11.78 28.55 5.98
C SER A 289 11.73 27.19 5.25
N ILE A 290 10.55 26.75 4.79
CA ILE A 290 10.42 25.50 4.03
C ILE A 290 10.87 25.71 2.59
N HIS A 291 11.73 24.80 2.13
CA HIS A 291 12.15 24.75 0.73
C HIS A 291 10.94 24.56 -0.19
N PRO A 292 10.85 25.25 -1.35
CA PRO A 292 9.69 25.20 -2.24
C PRO A 292 9.19 23.79 -2.58
N GLN A 293 10.11 22.85 -2.81
CA GLN A 293 9.79 21.45 -3.12
C GLN A 293 9.12 20.66 -1.97
N TYR A 294 9.31 21.10 -0.72
CA TYR A 294 8.70 20.52 0.48
C TYR A 294 7.45 21.26 0.96
N ARG A 295 7.09 22.36 0.30
CA ARG A 295 5.88 23.08 0.69
C ARG A 295 4.67 22.16 0.54
N PRO A 296 3.72 22.21 1.49
CA PRO A 296 2.48 21.45 1.41
C PRO A 296 1.74 21.74 0.11
N THR A 297 1.29 20.68 -0.56
CA THR A 297 0.40 20.81 -1.72
C THR A 297 -1.04 21.06 -1.27
N LYS A 298 -1.91 21.48 -2.19
CA LYS A 298 -3.34 21.65 -1.87
C LYS A 298 -3.96 20.34 -1.40
N LEU A 299 -3.58 19.23 -2.02
CA LEU A 299 -4.12 17.91 -1.71
C LEU A 299 -3.74 17.47 -0.29
N GLN A 300 -2.49 17.72 0.12
CA GLN A 300 -2.02 17.48 1.49
C GLN A 300 -2.77 18.30 2.54
N LEU A 301 -3.21 19.52 2.21
CA LEU A 301 -3.98 20.34 3.14
C LEU A 301 -5.44 19.92 3.26
N GLN A 302 -5.96 19.15 2.30
CA GLN A 302 -7.38 18.80 2.20
C GLN A 302 -7.70 17.39 2.71
N ASN A 303 -6.72 16.49 2.74
CA ASN A 303 -6.95 15.06 2.94
C ASN A 303 -6.01 14.49 4.02
N PRO A 304 -6.43 13.47 4.78
CA PRO A 304 -5.50 12.70 5.60
C PRO A 304 -4.69 11.74 4.72
N TYR A 305 -3.41 11.59 5.03
CA TYR A 305 -2.49 10.69 4.30
C TYR A 305 -1.35 10.20 5.21
N PRO A 306 -0.61 9.15 4.82
CA PRO A 306 0.60 8.71 5.53
C PRO A 306 1.66 9.82 5.60
N SER A 307 2.03 10.23 6.81
CA SER A 307 2.98 11.34 7.06
C SER A 307 4.38 11.13 6.47
N VAL A 308 4.76 9.90 6.16
CA VAL A 308 6.01 9.58 5.45
C VAL A 308 6.09 10.23 4.07
N ILE A 309 4.95 10.45 3.40
CA ILE A 309 4.89 11.07 2.07
C ILE A 309 5.45 12.50 2.08
N ASP A 310 5.35 13.20 3.22
CA ASP A 310 5.89 14.56 3.38
C ASP A 310 7.41 14.65 3.14
N TRP A 311 8.13 13.53 3.29
CA TRP A 311 9.58 13.46 3.18
C TRP A 311 10.08 13.28 1.74
N ILE A 312 9.17 13.26 0.76
CA ILE A 312 9.50 13.22 -0.67
C ILE A 312 9.50 14.66 -1.24
N PRO A 313 10.60 15.15 -1.83
CA PRO A 313 10.72 16.52 -2.34
C PRO A 313 10.09 16.74 -3.72
N PHE A 314 9.21 15.85 -4.17
CA PHE A 314 8.60 15.93 -5.48
C PHE A 314 7.09 16.11 -5.31
N PRO A 315 6.56 17.34 -5.41
CA PRO A 315 5.14 17.62 -5.21
C PRO A 315 4.22 16.74 -6.07
N SER A 316 4.57 16.49 -7.33
CA SER A 316 3.80 15.64 -8.23
C SER A 316 3.76 14.17 -7.79
N ILE A 317 4.89 13.64 -7.29
CA ILE A 317 4.94 12.28 -6.72
C ILE A 317 4.12 12.22 -5.44
N ARG A 318 4.23 13.22 -4.55
CA ARG A 318 3.45 13.30 -3.31
C ARG A 318 1.94 13.29 -3.59
N ASP A 319 1.49 14.13 -4.52
CA ASP A 319 0.06 14.21 -4.85
C ASP A 319 -0.46 12.87 -5.40
N ARG A 320 0.31 12.22 -6.28
CA ARG A 320 -0.06 10.90 -6.82
C ARG A 320 -0.03 9.80 -5.76
N LEU A 321 0.93 9.81 -4.84
CA LEU A 321 0.95 8.89 -3.71
C LEU A 321 -0.27 9.07 -2.81
N ILE A 322 -0.70 10.30 -2.57
CA ILE A 322 -1.88 10.58 -1.75
C ILE A 322 -3.15 10.09 -2.46
N GLN A 323 -3.28 10.38 -3.75
CA GLN A 323 -4.43 9.95 -4.55
C GLN A 323 -4.50 8.43 -4.66
N LEU A 324 -3.39 7.77 -4.96
CA LEU A 324 -3.39 6.38 -5.42
C LEU A 324 -2.91 5.38 -4.36
N HIS A 325 -2.14 5.80 -3.34
CA HIS A 325 -1.46 4.88 -2.43
C HIS A 325 -1.62 5.21 -0.93
N SER A 326 -2.47 6.16 -0.53
CA SER A 326 -2.64 6.50 0.89
C SER A 326 -2.98 5.28 1.76
N ALA A 327 -3.86 4.39 1.30
CA ALA A 327 -4.23 3.16 2.00
C ALA A 327 -3.37 1.93 1.62
N ASN A 328 -2.34 2.12 0.81
CA ASN A 328 -1.53 1.00 0.31
C ASN A 328 -0.66 0.43 1.43
N PRO A 329 -0.73 -0.89 1.72
CA PRO A 329 0.08 -1.51 2.78
C PRO A 329 1.58 -1.56 2.47
N GLN A 330 1.99 -1.24 1.25
CA GLN A 330 3.39 -1.17 0.81
C GLN A 330 3.91 0.27 0.72
N ILE A 331 3.18 1.27 1.25
CA ILE A 331 3.58 2.68 1.14
C ILE A 331 5.00 2.96 1.66
N ASP A 332 5.42 2.26 2.72
CA ASP A 332 6.79 2.39 3.27
C ASP A 332 7.85 1.84 2.32
N GLN A 333 7.56 0.73 1.62
CA GLN A 333 8.46 0.18 0.61
C GLN A 333 8.55 1.09 -0.61
N ILE A 334 7.43 1.66 -1.06
CA ILE A 334 7.39 2.65 -2.15
C ILE A 334 8.22 3.88 -1.75
N PHE A 335 8.11 4.34 -0.51
CA PHE A 335 8.93 5.43 0.01
C PHE A 335 10.42 5.07 0.02
N CYS A 336 10.81 3.90 0.53
CA CYS A 336 12.20 3.42 0.52
C CYS A 336 12.76 3.34 -0.91
N ASP A 337 11.99 2.81 -1.86
CA ASP A 337 12.38 2.74 -3.27
C ASP A 337 12.50 4.14 -3.90
N THR A 338 11.59 5.06 -3.55
CA THR A 338 11.62 6.46 -4.01
C THR A 338 12.91 7.13 -3.56
N VAL A 339 13.23 7.12 -2.27
CA VAL A 339 14.46 7.74 -1.75
C VAL A 339 15.71 7.04 -2.29
N SER A 340 15.66 5.71 -2.46
CA SER A 340 16.77 4.94 -3.05
C SER A 340 17.00 5.22 -4.54
N SER A 341 16.03 5.85 -5.20
CA SER A 341 16.10 6.22 -6.62
C SER A 341 16.57 7.65 -6.88
N TYR A 342 16.90 8.41 -5.84
CA TYR A 342 17.41 9.77 -6.00
C TYR A 342 18.77 9.77 -6.70
N VAL A 343 18.85 10.51 -7.79
CA VAL A 343 20.01 10.61 -8.69
C VAL A 343 20.38 12.05 -8.98
N VAL A 344 21.64 12.25 -9.36
CA VAL A 344 22.13 13.52 -9.92
C VAL A 344 22.63 13.27 -11.33
N GLU A 345 22.25 14.15 -12.26
CA GLU A 345 22.72 14.13 -13.65
C GLU A 345 24.09 14.83 -13.76
N THR A 346 24.94 14.32 -14.64
CA THR A 346 26.30 14.83 -14.90
C THR A 346 26.77 14.40 -16.29
N TRP A 347 27.96 14.84 -16.70
CA TRP A 347 28.63 14.34 -17.90
C TRP A 347 29.64 13.27 -17.50
N MET A 348 29.63 12.13 -18.19
CA MET A 348 30.52 11.00 -17.87
C MET A 348 32.01 11.40 -17.92
N SER A 349 32.37 12.29 -18.84
CA SER A 349 33.72 12.86 -18.98
C SER A 349 34.20 13.70 -17.78
N GLU A 350 33.28 14.19 -16.94
CA GLU A 350 33.63 14.93 -15.71
C GLU A 350 34.03 14.01 -14.56
N LEU A 351 33.62 12.73 -14.62
CA LEU A 351 33.83 11.76 -13.55
C LEU A 351 34.85 10.70 -13.91
N ILE A 352 34.97 10.31 -15.18
CA ILE A 352 35.76 9.16 -15.61
C ILE A 352 36.79 9.59 -16.67
N MET A 353 38.03 9.16 -16.47
CA MET A 353 39.16 9.49 -17.32
C MET A 353 38.98 8.90 -18.71
N GLY A 354 39.11 9.73 -19.75
CA GLY A 354 38.98 9.30 -21.15
C GLY A 354 37.56 8.92 -21.58
N ALA A 355 36.54 9.11 -20.73
CA ALA A 355 35.16 8.82 -21.08
C ALA A 355 34.60 9.85 -22.09
N PRO A 356 33.68 9.43 -22.98
CA PRO A 356 33.02 10.36 -23.89
C PRO A 356 32.13 11.35 -23.12
N SER A 357 31.93 12.54 -23.68
CA SER A 357 31.02 13.55 -23.10
C SER A 357 29.56 13.16 -23.39
N ILE A 358 29.08 12.18 -22.65
CA ILE A 358 27.70 11.67 -22.70
C ILE A 358 27.05 11.94 -21.35
N LYS A 359 25.77 12.33 -21.37
CA LYS A 359 25.00 12.53 -20.16
C LYS A 359 24.87 11.22 -19.40
N ALA A 360 25.16 11.26 -18.11
CA ALA A 360 25.09 10.15 -17.20
C ALA A 360 24.38 10.57 -15.91
N TYR A 361 23.97 9.62 -15.10
CA TYR A 361 23.42 9.90 -13.79
C TYR A 361 23.87 8.86 -12.78
N ILE A 362 23.90 9.26 -11.51
CA ILE A 362 24.42 8.45 -10.41
C ILE A 362 23.50 8.53 -9.20
N ARG A 363 23.24 7.39 -8.56
CA ARG A 363 22.38 7.34 -7.36
C ARG A 363 23.14 7.87 -6.15
N VAL A 364 22.48 8.74 -5.39
CA VAL A 364 23.05 9.34 -4.16
C VAL A 364 23.31 8.27 -3.11
N THR A 365 22.38 7.31 -2.96
CA THR A 365 22.50 6.19 -2.01
C THR A 365 23.75 5.35 -2.22
N ASP A 366 24.10 5.06 -3.48
CA ASP A 366 25.26 4.25 -3.82
C ASP A 366 26.58 4.96 -3.49
N ILE A 367 26.61 6.29 -3.63
CA ILE A 367 27.79 7.09 -3.31
C ILE A 367 28.00 7.21 -1.80
N ILE A 368 26.95 7.49 -1.04
CA ILE A 368 27.08 7.65 0.42
C ILE A 368 27.23 6.31 1.16
N ALA A 369 27.01 5.18 0.49
CA ALA A 369 27.19 3.85 1.06
C ALA A 369 28.63 3.64 1.56
N ASN A 370 29.62 4.20 0.84
CA ASN A 370 31.03 4.13 1.22
C ASN A 370 31.51 5.22 2.17
N PHE A 371 30.62 6.10 2.63
CA PHE A 371 31.02 7.14 3.57
C PHE A 371 31.24 6.50 4.93
N ASP A 372 32.51 6.33 5.29
CA ASP A 372 32.88 6.09 6.67
C ASP A 372 32.88 7.42 7.44
N SER A 373 32.28 7.40 8.64
CA SER A 373 32.06 8.59 9.47
C SER A 373 33.34 9.05 10.20
N GLN A 374 34.42 8.28 10.11
CA GLN A 374 35.66 8.48 10.88
C GLN A 374 36.82 9.10 10.05
N VAL A 375 36.65 9.28 8.74
CA VAL A 375 37.75 9.73 7.87
C VAL A 375 37.60 11.21 7.55
N HIS A 376 38.47 12.04 8.15
CA HIS A 376 38.74 13.40 7.69
C HIS A 376 39.70 13.31 6.51
N GLU A 377 39.17 13.41 5.29
CA GLU A 377 39.98 13.41 4.07
C GLU A 377 40.49 14.82 3.78
N ASP A 378 41.77 14.93 3.40
CA ASP A 378 42.40 16.20 3.03
C ASP A 378 41.72 16.77 1.76
N PRO A 379 41.29 18.04 1.75
CA PRO A 379 40.74 18.69 0.56
C PRO A 379 41.61 18.55 -0.70
N ALA A 380 42.94 18.46 -0.56
CA ALA A 380 43.85 18.27 -1.68
C ALA A 380 43.69 16.88 -2.35
N ASP A 381 43.47 15.83 -1.56
CA ASP A 381 43.27 14.46 -2.07
C ASP A 381 41.96 14.34 -2.84
N LEU A 382 40.92 15.05 -2.41
CA LEU A 382 39.61 15.08 -3.08
C LEU A 382 39.67 15.75 -4.45
N MET A 383 40.51 16.76 -4.62
CA MET A 383 40.66 17.49 -5.89
C MET A 383 41.42 16.68 -6.95
N THR A 384 42.27 15.74 -6.51
CA THR A 384 43.07 14.87 -7.40
C THR A 384 42.40 13.52 -7.66
N ALA A 385 41.41 13.13 -6.86
CA ALA A 385 40.69 11.86 -6.99
C ALA A 385 39.78 11.78 -8.24
N LEU A 386 39.43 12.91 -8.86
CA LEU A 386 38.66 12.95 -10.10
C LEU A 386 39.47 13.62 -11.22
N PRO A 387 39.35 13.14 -12.48
CA PRO A 387 38.49 12.04 -12.93
C PRO A 387 39.03 10.64 -12.55
N ALA A 388 38.13 9.75 -12.14
CA ALA A 388 38.43 8.38 -11.74
C ALA A 388 38.88 7.53 -12.93
N PRO A 389 39.71 6.48 -12.75
CA PRO A 389 40.14 5.62 -13.85
C PRO A 389 38.99 4.83 -14.47
N ASP A 390 37.99 4.44 -13.69
CA ASP A 390 36.82 3.68 -14.13
C ASP A 390 35.61 3.89 -13.20
N VAL A 391 34.45 3.35 -13.61
CA VAL A 391 33.18 3.43 -12.86
C VAL A 391 33.27 2.72 -11.51
N ALA A 392 33.95 1.58 -11.42
CA ALA A 392 34.01 0.78 -10.20
C ALA A 392 34.78 1.53 -9.10
N THR A 393 35.84 2.26 -9.46
CA THR A 393 36.64 3.07 -8.54
C THR A 393 35.80 4.14 -7.86
N ILE A 394 34.81 4.73 -8.56
CA ILE A 394 33.87 5.69 -7.96
C ILE A 394 33.13 5.08 -6.76
N PHE A 395 32.72 3.82 -6.85
CA PHE A 395 31.91 3.13 -5.84
C PHE A 395 32.69 2.19 -4.93
N ASN A 396 34.00 2.06 -5.09
CA ASN A 396 34.83 1.20 -4.23
C ASN A 396 35.88 1.98 -3.44
N SER A 397 36.22 3.21 -3.87
CA SER A 397 37.14 4.10 -3.16
C SER A 397 36.36 5.17 -2.37
N PRO A 398 36.49 5.24 -1.04
CA PRO A 398 35.86 6.28 -0.21
C PRO A 398 36.22 7.70 -0.66
N VAL A 399 37.48 7.92 -1.02
CA VAL A 399 37.98 9.23 -1.49
C VAL A 399 37.32 9.62 -2.81
N CYS A 400 37.20 8.69 -3.77
CA CYS A 400 36.51 8.95 -5.03
C CYS A 400 35.01 9.18 -4.82
N SER A 401 34.33 8.34 -4.02
CA SER A 401 32.92 8.54 -3.67
C SER A 401 32.69 9.93 -3.06
N ARG A 402 33.57 10.37 -2.15
CA ARG A 402 33.51 11.69 -1.52
C ARG A 402 33.77 12.82 -2.52
N ALA A 403 34.76 12.67 -3.38
CA ALA A 403 35.07 13.63 -4.43
C ALA A 403 33.87 13.81 -5.37
N VAL A 404 33.20 12.73 -5.79
CA VAL A 404 31.99 12.78 -6.62
C VAL A 404 30.85 13.48 -5.88
N PHE A 405 30.60 13.15 -4.61
CA PHE A 405 29.56 13.79 -3.81
C PHE A 405 29.75 15.30 -3.70
N ASN A 406 30.98 15.76 -3.50
CA ASN A 406 31.31 17.17 -3.43
C ASN A 406 31.22 17.83 -4.82
N LYS A 407 31.80 17.21 -5.85
CA LYS A 407 31.82 17.73 -7.23
C LYS A 407 30.41 17.93 -7.78
N LEU A 408 29.50 17.00 -7.50
CA LEU A 408 28.11 17.05 -7.93
C LEU A 408 27.21 17.84 -6.98
N ASN A 409 27.77 18.46 -5.93
CA ASN A 409 27.03 19.24 -4.94
C ASN A 409 25.85 18.46 -4.32
N MET A 410 26.01 17.15 -4.09
CA MET A 410 24.95 16.32 -3.52
C MET A 410 24.52 16.77 -2.11
N SER A 411 25.38 17.53 -1.43
CA SER A 411 25.05 18.20 -0.15
C SER A 411 24.04 19.35 -0.28
N CYS A 412 23.88 19.94 -1.47
CA CYS A 412 22.86 20.97 -1.73
C CYS A 412 21.45 20.38 -1.84
N GLY A 413 21.34 19.05 -1.80
CA GLY A 413 20.08 18.34 -1.64
C GLY A 413 19.14 18.49 -2.85
N VAL A 414 17.87 18.74 -2.55
CA VAL A 414 16.74 18.41 -3.42
C VAL A 414 16.63 19.23 -4.70
N SER A 415 17.28 20.38 -4.76
CA SER A 415 17.26 21.26 -5.93
C SER A 415 17.91 20.64 -7.17
N ILE A 416 18.82 19.69 -6.98
CA ILE A 416 19.56 19.03 -8.06
C ILE A 416 19.17 17.55 -8.25
N TYR A 417 18.30 17.03 -7.38
CA TYR A 417 17.91 15.63 -7.43
C TYR A 417 16.84 15.37 -8.48
N LYS A 418 17.01 14.25 -9.17
CA LYS A 418 16.03 13.62 -10.03
C LYS A 418 15.78 12.19 -9.57
N ILE A 419 14.86 11.51 -10.25
CA ILE A 419 14.49 10.13 -10.02
C ILE A 419 15.08 9.24 -11.12
N ASP A 420 15.69 8.13 -10.72
CA ASP A 420 16.12 7.08 -11.64
C ASP A 420 14.92 6.58 -12.46
N PRO A 421 14.95 6.60 -13.81
CA PRO A 421 13.86 6.16 -14.66
C PRO A 421 13.35 4.74 -14.36
N SER A 422 14.20 3.86 -13.83
CA SER A 422 13.79 2.50 -13.44
C SER A 422 12.73 2.50 -12.33
N PHE A 423 12.69 3.52 -11.46
CA PHE A 423 11.64 3.69 -10.46
C PHE A 423 10.25 3.77 -11.09
N PHE A 424 10.10 4.57 -12.14
CA PHE A 424 8.84 4.68 -12.88
C PHE A 424 8.52 3.44 -13.72
N GLY A 425 9.50 2.54 -13.93
CA GLY A 425 9.25 1.21 -14.47
C GLY A 425 8.49 0.32 -13.47
N SER A 426 8.77 0.47 -12.17
CA SER A 426 8.08 -0.24 -11.09
C SER A 426 6.78 0.44 -10.67
N TYR A 427 6.74 1.77 -10.70
CA TYR A 427 5.61 2.61 -10.28
C TYR A 427 5.22 3.62 -11.39
N PRO A 428 4.71 3.15 -12.55
CA PRO A 428 4.43 4.01 -13.69
C PRO A 428 3.36 5.07 -13.41
N GLU A 429 2.42 4.79 -12.52
CA GLU A 429 1.37 5.71 -12.07
C GLU A 429 1.92 6.94 -11.33
N LEU A 430 3.14 6.87 -10.80
CA LEU A 430 3.80 7.98 -10.12
C LEU A 430 4.53 8.94 -11.09
N TYR A 431 4.65 8.57 -12.38
CA TYR A 431 5.34 9.40 -13.36
C TYR A 431 4.47 10.54 -13.90
N ASP A 432 4.96 11.77 -13.76
CA ASP A 432 4.30 12.96 -14.30
C ASP A 432 5.09 13.59 -15.45
N HIS A 433 4.52 13.52 -16.65
CA HIS A 433 5.10 14.07 -17.88
C HIS A 433 5.20 15.59 -17.87
N ASN A 434 4.45 16.28 -17.00
CA ASN A 434 4.47 17.73 -16.91
C ASN A 434 5.69 18.25 -16.13
N TYR A 435 6.42 17.38 -15.44
CA TYR A 435 7.57 17.74 -14.63
C TYR A 435 8.82 16.99 -15.08
N ASP A 436 9.96 17.69 -15.14
CA ASP A 436 11.27 17.10 -15.44
C ASP A 436 11.87 16.41 -14.20
N ILE A 437 11.19 15.36 -13.73
CA ILE A 437 11.57 14.60 -12.52
C ILE A 437 12.43 13.36 -12.82
N ALA A 438 12.36 12.81 -14.04
CA ALA A 438 13.13 11.63 -14.41
C ALA A 438 14.51 12.03 -14.94
N ALA A 439 15.55 11.33 -14.49
CA ALA A 439 16.89 11.56 -15.01
C ALA A 439 17.05 11.05 -16.45
N GLN A 440 18.03 11.60 -17.14
CA GLN A 440 18.37 11.33 -18.53
C GLN A 440 19.84 10.95 -18.62
N GLY A 441 20.16 9.99 -19.48
CA GLY A 441 21.53 9.56 -19.74
C GLY A 441 21.76 8.10 -19.37
N ILE A 442 23.04 7.74 -19.24
CA ILE A 442 23.48 6.39 -18.89
C ILE A 442 23.58 6.27 -17.35
N PRO A 443 22.97 5.25 -16.72
CA PRO A 443 23.15 5.00 -15.28
C PRO A 443 24.57 4.56 -14.98
N LEU A 444 25.25 5.28 -14.08
CA LEU A 444 26.46 4.81 -13.41
C LEU A 444 26.04 4.13 -12.12
N ARG A 445 26.36 2.84 -11.98
CA ARG A 445 25.94 2.03 -10.83
C ARG A 445 27.01 1.02 -10.42
N PRO A 446 27.09 0.68 -9.12
CA PRO A 446 27.86 -0.47 -8.66
C PRO A 446 27.18 -1.79 -9.02
N ASP A 447 27.90 -2.90 -8.87
CA ASP A 447 27.36 -4.26 -9.04
C ASP A 447 26.24 -4.56 -8.03
N VAL A 448 26.43 -4.12 -6.79
CA VAL A 448 25.46 -4.26 -5.71
C VAL A 448 24.95 -2.88 -5.30
N GLN A 449 23.67 -2.69 -5.51
CA GLN A 449 22.98 -1.44 -5.27
C GLN A 449 22.42 -1.38 -3.84
N CYS A 450 22.75 -0.32 -3.11
CA CYS A 450 22.22 -0.10 -1.77
C CYS A 450 20.74 0.32 -1.85
N ARG A 451 19.93 -0.20 -0.93
CA ARG A 451 18.52 0.17 -0.75
C ARG A 451 18.22 0.45 0.70
N LEU A 452 17.36 1.42 0.92
CA LEU A 452 16.84 1.75 2.25
C LEU A 452 15.90 0.65 2.74
N THR A 453 15.93 0.41 4.04
CA THR A 453 15.07 -0.57 4.72
C THR A 453 13.91 0.14 5.42
N CYS A 454 12.77 -0.56 5.51
CA CYS A 454 11.63 -0.09 6.28
C CYS A 454 11.91 -0.26 7.79
N PRO A 455 11.49 0.69 8.64
CA PRO A 455 11.55 0.52 10.08
C PRO A 455 10.62 -0.61 10.50
N LYS A 456 10.94 -1.17 11.67
CA LYS A 456 9.99 -2.05 12.35
C LYS A 456 8.78 -1.23 12.81
N PRO A 457 7.59 -1.85 12.95
CA PRO A 457 6.45 -1.20 13.59
C PRO A 457 6.83 -0.65 14.97
N LEU A 458 6.22 0.48 15.34
CA LEU A 458 6.47 1.12 16.62
C LEU A 458 6.04 0.20 17.77
N ASP A 459 6.93 0.00 18.73
CA ASP A 459 6.66 -0.75 19.95
C ASP A 459 6.74 0.14 21.20
N THR A 460 6.25 -0.40 22.32
CA THR A 460 6.20 0.33 23.60
C THR A 460 7.59 0.78 24.06
N GLN A 461 8.63 -0.03 23.83
CA GLN A 461 10.00 0.29 24.20
C GLN A 461 10.53 1.48 23.39
N THR A 462 10.30 1.49 22.08
CA THR A 462 10.72 2.58 21.19
C THR A 462 9.94 3.85 21.48
N PHE A 463 8.63 3.75 21.74
CA PHE A 463 7.81 4.87 22.18
C PHE A 463 8.35 5.50 23.47
N GLN A 464 8.63 4.69 24.49
CA GLN A 464 9.23 5.15 25.75
C GLN A 464 10.61 5.79 25.52
N THR A 465 11.42 5.22 24.62
CA THR A 465 12.72 5.79 24.24
C THR A 465 12.57 7.19 23.67
N TYR A 466 11.62 7.40 22.74
CA TYR A 466 11.34 8.72 22.18
C TYR A 466 10.88 9.72 23.23
N ARG A 467 9.97 9.31 24.13
CA ARG A 467 9.50 10.15 25.23
C ARG A 467 10.63 10.58 26.15
N ASN A 468 11.40 9.61 26.66
CA ASN A 468 12.53 9.86 27.56
C ASN A 468 13.60 10.76 26.90
N PHE A 469 13.86 10.58 25.60
CA PHE A 469 14.81 11.42 24.87
C PHE A 469 14.33 12.86 24.72
N VAL A 470 13.05 13.06 24.38
CA VAL A 470 12.47 14.41 24.29
C VAL A 470 12.46 15.08 25.65
N ASP A 471 12.10 14.35 26.71
CA ASP A 471 12.17 14.83 28.10
C ASP A 471 13.60 15.26 28.47
N PHE A 472 14.59 14.41 28.23
CA PHE A 472 16.01 14.72 28.47
C PHE A 472 16.50 15.94 27.67
N SER A 473 16.15 16.03 26.39
CA SER A 473 16.58 17.13 25.51
C SER A 473 16.01 18.47 25.96
N TYR A 474 14.82 18.48 26.56
CA TYR A 474 14.17 19.67 27.08
C TYR A 474 14.75 20.11 28.44
N ASP A 475 15.14 19.15 29.27
CA ASP A 475 15.72 19.41 30.61
C ASP A 475 17.22 19.74 30.57
N SER A 476 17.89 19.54 29.43
CA SER A 476 19.32 19.77 29.30
C SER A 476 19.68 21.28 29.39
N PRO A 477 20.62 21.67 30.28
CA PRO A 477 21.04 23.06 30.46
C PRO A 477 21.73 23.68 29.22
N ILE A 478 22.14 22.86 28.24
CA ILE A 478 22.72 23.32 26.96
C ILE A 478 21.71 24.14 26.14
N TRP A 479 20.40 23.91 26.33
CA TRP A 479 19.34 24.68 25.66
C TRP A 479 19.06 26.02 26.35
N LYS A 480 19.48 26.20 27.61
CA LYS A 480 19.33 27.46 28.35
C LYS A 480 20.45 28.45 28.06
N THR A 481 21.65 27.98 27.73
CA THR A 481 22.83 28.84 27.49
C THR A 481 22.85 29.53 26.13
N TRP A 482 22.09 29.04 25.13
CA TRP A 482 21.96 29.70 23.81
C TRP A 482 20.87 30.77 23.72
N THR A 483 20.15 31.04 24.81
CA THR A 483 19.12 32.11 24.87
C THR A 483 19.53 33.32 25.71
N SER A 484 20.78 33.37 26.15
CA SER A 484 21.36 34.54 26.83
C SER A 484 22.50 35.11 26.00
N THR A 485 22.18 35.63 24.81
CA THR A 485 23.00 36.64 24.12
C THR A 485 22.14 37.47 23.20
#